data_AF-A0A091BAE5-F1
#
_entry.id   AF-A0A091BAE5-F1
#
_cell.length_a   1.000
_cell.length_b   1.000
_cell.length_c   1.000
_cell.angle_alpha   90.00
_cell.angle_beta   90.00
_cell.angle_gamma   90.00
#
_symmetry.space_group_name_H-M   'P 1'
#
loop_
_entity.id
_entity.type
_entity.pdbx_description
1 polymer ?
#
loop_
_entity_poly.entity_id
_entity_poly.type
_entity_poly.pdbx_seq_one_letter_code
_entity_poly.pdbx_strand_id
1 'polypeptide(L)'
;MPRILPSPPARPGHSEIAMKAVLILAALMTLPAQAHDAATTVPAAFVGRWAGSPAACADPGADDLRLDIAPDRIAFWESAGPLRAVVVRGDQLALIAELSGEGETWLAARSFELAHDGRRLIDRASVPGEEIVRHRCGDPPPPLASGTHDFEHRYAEHPDMPSLRLRVRIDGSHVIVDNPQAANPFPAGVIDEGRLMWHPVAKRWIIGHEDSDRLRRDVGGCSDGAHVIELEKRVFWTC
;
A
#
# COMPACT_ATOMS: atom_id res chain seq x y z
N MET A 1 -68.30 6.49 -40.74
CA MET A 1 -68.77 7.90 -40.70
C MET A 1 -68.20 8.56 -39.45
N PRO A 2 -67.47 9.68 -39.58
CA PRO A 2 -66.63 10.23 -38.52
C PRO A 2 -67.45 10.94 -37.43
N ARG A 3 -67.07 10.71 -36.17
CA ARG A 3 -67.60 11.40 -34.98
C ARG A 3 -67.08 12.83 -34.93
N ILE A 4 -68.01 13.79 -34.80
CA ILE A 4 -67.75 15.19 -34.50
C ILE A 4 -67.36 15.29 -33.02
N LEU A 5 -66.18 15.87 -32.74
CA LEU A 5 -65.84 16.35 -31.40
C LEU A 5 -65.98 17.88 -31.38
N PRO A 6 -66.69 18.46 -30.40
CA PRO A 6 -66.86 19.91 -30.29
C PRO A 6 -65.59 20.60 -29.78
N SER A 7 -65.41 21.85 -30.20
CA SER A 7 -64.32 22.75 -29.80
C SER A 7 -64.30 23.03 -28.29
N PRO A 8 -63.12 23.30 -27.69
CA PRO A 8 -63.02 23.66 -26.28
C PRO A 8 -63.47 25.10 -26.01
N PRO A 9 -64.03 25.39 -24.82
CA PRO A 9 -64.37 26.75 -24.41
C PRO A 9 -63.13 27.58 -24.04
N ALA A 10 -63.26 28.90 -24.21
CA ALA A 10 -62.25 29.92 -23.95
C ALA A 10 -61.92 30.08 -22.45
N ARG A 11 -60.67 30.48 -22.17
CA ARG A 11 -60.13 30.78 -20.83
C ARG A 11 -60.83 31.97 -20.17
N PRO A 12 -61.02 31.97 -18.84
CA PRO A 12 -61.02 33.18 -18.04
C PRO A 12 -59.63 33.48 -17.46
N GLY A 13 -59.16 34.68 -17.80
CA GLY A 13 -58.70 35.75 -16.89
C GLY A 13 -57.88 35.42 -15.64
N HIS A 14 -56.65 35.96 -15.68
CA HIS A 14 -55.72 36.29 -14.61
C HIS A 14 -56.35 36.77 -13.29
N SER A 15 -55.84 36.30 -12.14
CA SER A 15 -55.37 37.21 -11.09
C SER A 15 -54.48 36.48 -10.08
N GLU A 16 -53.21 36.87 -10.09
CA GLU A 16 -52.32 37.04 -8.94
C GLU A 16 -52.57 36.20 -7.67
N ILE A 17 -51.95 35.01 -7.60
CA ILE A 17 -51.45 34.51 -6.32
C ILE A 17 -49.99 34.11 -6.52
N ALA A 18 -49.13 35.06 -6.13
CA ALA A 18 -47.83 34.83 -5.51
C ALA A 18 -46.94 33.76 -6.16
N MET A 19 -46.28 34.16 -7.24
CA MET A 19 -44.82 34.18 -7.34
C MET A 19 -44.06 33.62 -6.12
N LYS A 20 -43.94 32.29 -6.00
CA LYS A 20 -43.06 31.60 -5.03
C LYS A 20 -42.84 30.10 -5.34
N ALA A 21 -42.83 29.70 -6.62
CA ALA A 21 -42.62 28.29 -6.97
C ALA A 21 -41.92 28.08 -8.33
N VAL A 22 -41.03 29.00 -8.73
CA VAL A 22 -40.15 28.80 -9.89
C VAL A 22 -38.75 29.24 -9.49
N LEU A 23 -37.98 28.34 -8.87
CA LEU A 23 -36.51 28.40 -8.73
C LEU A 23 -36.00 27.17 -7.95
N ILE A 24 -36.37 25.96 -8.39
CA ILE A 24 -35.66 24.73 -8.00
C ILE A 24 -35.46 23.90 -9.26
N LEU A 25 -34.73 24.45 -10.23
CA LEU A 25 -34.18 23.71 -11.36
C LEU A 25 -32.77 24.28 -11.59
N ALA A 26 -31.77 23.39 -11.61
CA ALA A 26 -30.34 23.64 -11.78
C ALA A 26 -29.50 23.98 -10.53
N ALA A 27 -29.63 23.19 -9.46
CA ALA A 27 -28.57 23.06 -8.44
C ALA A 27 -28.31 21.59 -8.10
N LEU A 28 -28.24 20.72 -9.12
CA LEU A 28 -27.67 19.39 -8.98
C LEU A 28 -26.16 19.49 -9.23
N MET A 29 -25.48 19.88 -8.15
CA MET A 29 -24.17 19.37 -7.75
C MET A 29 -23.09 19.34 -8.84
N THR A 30 -22.48 20.50 -9.12
CA THR A 30 -21.04 20.53 -9.39
C THR A 30 -20.30 20.15 -8.11
N LEU A 31 -20.28 18.86 -7.80
CA LEU A 31 -19.27 18.32 -6.90
C LEU A 31 -17.93 18.56 -7.61
N PRO A 32 -16.95 19.24 -6.98
CA PRO A 32 -15.62 19.25 -7.52
C PRO A 32 -15.18 17.77 -7.58
N ALA A 33 -14.97 17.25 -8.78
CA ALA A 33 -14.23 16.03 -8.95
C ALA A 33 -12.86 16.32 -8.32
N GLN A 34 -12.59 15.73 -7.14
CA GLN A 34 -11.26 15.74 -6.60
C GLN A 34 -10.42 14.83 -7.50
N ALA A 35 -9.90 15.41 -8.58
CA ALA A 35 -8.76 14.86 -9.28
C ALA A 35 -7.64 14.82 -8.25
N HIS A 36 -7.43 13.66 -7.63
CA HIS A 36 -6.16 13.39 -7.00
C HIS A 36 -5.14 13.47 -8.13
N ASP A 37 -4.15 14.34 -7.99
CA ASP A 37 -3.05 14.44 -8.94
C ASP A 37 -2.53 13.02 -9.20
N ALA A 38 -2.57 12.61 -10.48
CA ALA A 38 -1.97 11.35 -10.90
C ALA A 38 -0.49 11.45 -10.55
N ALA A 39 -0.08 10.77 -9.49
CA ALA A 39 1.33 10.63 -9.19
C ALA A 39 1.96 9.88 -10.36
N THR A 40 3.22 10.17 -10.66
CA THR A 40 4.03 9.33 -11.56
C THR A 40 4.94 8.41 -10.78
N THR A 41 4.87 8.43 -9.44
CA THR A 41 5.75 7.71 -8.54
C THR A 41 5.01 6.65 -7.77
N VAL A 42 5.48 5.40 -7.89
CA VAL A 42 4.98 4.26 -7.14
C VAL A 42 5.46 4.31 -5.68
N PRO A 43 4.59 4.10 -4.69
CA PRO A 43 4.99 4.03 -3.29
C PRO A 43 5.99 2.92 -3.03
N ALA A 44 6.93 3.14 -2.10
CA ALA A 44 8.02 2.22 -1.83
C ALA A 44 7.54 0.84 -1.30
N ALA A 45 6.30 0.72 -0.81
CA ALA A 45 5.68 -0.56 -0.52
C ALA A 45 5.52 -1.44 -1.77
N PHE A 46 5.20 -0.89 -2.95
CA PHE A 46 5.03 -1.71 -4.16
C PHE A 46 6.34 -1.90 -4.94
N VAL A 47 7.29 -1.00 -4.74
CA VAL A 47 8.61 -1.04 -5.40
C VAL A 47 9.37 -2.31 -5.04
N GLY A 48 9.98 -2.93 -6.03
CA GLY A 48 10.81 -4.12 -5.88
C GLY A 48 10.59 -5.15 -6.99
N ARG A 49 11.28 -6.28 -6.85
CA ARG A 49 11.10 -7.44 -7.69
C ARG A 49 10.06 -8.37 -7.08
N TRP A 50 9.20 -8.90 -7.94
CA TRP A 50 8.15 -9.82 -7.63
C TRP A 50 8.25 -11.03 -8.57
N ALA A 51 8.03 -12.23 -8.04
CA ALA A 51 8.19 -13.49 -8.78
C ALA A 51 6.96 -14.38 -8.63
N GLY A 52 6.74 -15.33 -9.55
CA GLY A 52 5.61 -16.27 -9.48
C GLY A 52 5.62 -17.19 -8.24
N SER A 53 6.78 -17.37 -7.62
CA SER A 53 6.94 -18.12 -6.37
C SER A 53 8.16 -17.61 -5.57
N PRO A 54 8.28 -17.92 -4.27
CA PRO A 54 9.48 -17.59 -3.51
C PRO A 54 10.76 -18.22 -4.08
N ALA A 55 10.67 -19.42 -4.66
CA ALA A 55 11.80 -20.11 -5.28
C ALA A 55 12.26 -19.44 -6.60
N ALA A 56 11.31 -18.90 -7.37
CA ALA A 56 11.59 -18.20 -8.63
C ALA A 56 12.44 -16.93 -8.45
N CYS A 57 12.51 -16.38 -7.23
CA CYS A 57 13.42 -15.27 -6.92
C CYS A 57 14.91 -15.60 -7.13
N ALA A 58 15.30 -16.88 -7.10
CA ALA A 58 16.69 -17.30 -7.28
C ALA A 58 17.16 -17.32 -8.73
N ASP A 59 16.23 -17.53 -9.69
CA ASP A 59 16.52 -17.51 -11.13
C ASP A 59 15.47 -16.67 -11.88
N PRO A 60 15.62 -15.33 -11.88
CA PRO A 60 14.68 -14.43 -12.54
C PRO A 60 14.63 -14.59 -14.07
N GLY A 61 15.56 -15.35 -14.66
CA GLY A 61 15.60 -15.63 -16.10
C GLY A 61 14.64 -16.75 -16.52
N ALA A 62 14.13 -17.52 -15.56
CA ALA A 62 13.25 -18.66 -15.80
C ALA A 62 11.82 -18.45 -15.27
N ASP A 63 11.49 -17.23 -14.81
CA ASP A 63 10.19 -16.89 -14.23
C ASP A 63 9.35 -16.01 -15.18
N ASP A 64 8.40 -16.64 -15.87
CA ASP A 64 7.46 -15.95 -16.76
C ASP A 64 6.56 -14.94 -16.01
N LEU A 65 6.39 -15.12 -14.70
CA LEU A 65 5.61 -14.21 -13.85
C LEU A 65 6.47 -13.09 -13.23
N ARG A 66 7.74 -12.96 -13.62
CA ARG A 66 8.62 -11.89 -13.15
C ARG A 66 7.97 -10.52 -13.38
N LEU A 67 8.02 -9.70 -12.34
CA LEU A 67 7.56 -8.33 -12.35
C LEU A 67 8.52 -7.45 -11.54
N ASP A 68 9.19 -6.51 -12.17
CA ASP A 68 9.97 -5.47 -11.51
C ASP A 68 9.17 -4.16 -11.53
N ILE A 69 8.89 -3.61 -10.35
CA ILE A 69 8.24 -2.31 -10.17
C ILE A 69 9.28 -1.33 -9.62
N ALA A 70 9.63 -0.32 -10.42
CA ALA A 70 10.45 0.81 -10.02
C ALA A 70 9.55 2.03 -9.73
N PRO A 71 10.08 3.12 -9.15
CA PRO A 71 9.28 4.30 -8.84
C PRO A 71 8.53 4.88 -10.06
N ASP A 72 9.11 4.85 -11.25
CA ASP A 72 8.58 5.46 -12.47
C ASP A 72 8.52 4.50 -13.68
N ARG A 73 8.74 3.20 -13.44
CA ARG A 73 8.83 2.17 -14.49
C ARG A 73 8.27 0.84 -14.02
N ILE A 74 7.71 0.08 -14.94
CA ILE A 74 7.33 -1.32 -14.73
C ILE A 74 7.99 -2.19 -15.80
N ALA A 75 8.41 -3.39 -15.41
CA ALA A 75 8.96 -4.39 -16.32
C ALA A 75 8.39 -5.77 -16.01
N PHE A 76 7.84 -6.41 -17.03
CA PHE A 76 7.43 -7.81 -17.06
C PHE A 76 8.55 -8.65 -17.69
N TRP A 77 8.26 -9.93 -17.95
CA TRP A 77 9.15 -10.80 -18.72
C TRP A 77 9.42 -10.25 -20.15
N GLU A 78 8.34 -9.95 -20.89
CA GLU A 78 8.42 -9.66 -22.33
C GLU A 78 8.31 -8.17 -22.67
N SER A 79 7.85 -7.36 -21.72
CA SER A 79 7.58 -5.94 -21.94
C SER A 79 7.99 -5.08 -20.77
N ALA A 80 8.40 -3.85 -21.05
CA ALA A 80 8.76 -2.89 -20.02
C ALA A 80 8.52 -1.47 -20.52
N GLY A 81 8.37 -0.53 -19.61
CA GLY A 81 8.24 0.87 -19.99
C GLY A 81 7.90 1.82 -18.86
N PRO A 82 7.95 3.13 -19.13
CA PRO A 82 7.69 4.17 -18.14
C PRO A 82 6.22 4.19 -17.72
N LEU A 83 5.99 4.62 -16.48
CA LEU A 83 4.66 4.89 -15.95
C LEU A 83 4.18 6.26 -16.43
N ARG A 84 2.91 6.31 -16.83
CA ARG A 84 2.21 7.54 -17.26
C ARG A 84 1.23 8.03 -16.21
N ALA A 85 0.71 7.13 -15.38
CA ALA A 85 -0.12 7.47 -14.22
C ALA A 85 -0.01 6.38 -13.15
N VAL A 86 -0.06 6.82 -11.88
CA VAL A 86 -0.09 5.98 -10.68
C VAL A 86 -1.22 6.49 -9.79
N VAL A 87 -2.09 5.59 -9.37
CA VAL A 87 -3.18 5.85 -8.42
C VAL A 87 -3.08 4.81 -7.32
N VAL A 88 -3.13 5.27 -6.07
CA VAL A 88 -2.98 4.41 -4.90
C VAL A 88 -4.17 4.65 -3.97
N ARG A 89 -4.74 3.56 -3.45
CA ARG A 89 -5.76 3.59 -2.40
C ARG A 89 -5.49 2.47 -1.41
N GLY A 90 -4.87 2.80 -0.28
CA GLY A 90 -4.48 1.79 0.71
C GLY A 90 -3.50 0.80 0.11
N ASP A 91 -3.89 -0.47 0.05
CA ASP A 91 -3.14 -1.59 -0.53
C ASP A 91 -3.39 -1.79 -2.04
N GLN A 92 -4.25 -0.99 -2.65
CA GLN A 92 -4.54 -1.03 -4.09
C GLN A 92 -3.61 -0.08 -4.85
N LEU A 93 -2.95 -0.57 -5.89
CA LEU A 93 -2.17 0.18 -6.86
C LEU A 93 -2.81 0.02 -8.24
N ALA A 94 -3.22 1.11 -8.87
CA ALA A 94 -3.60 1.14 -10.27
C ALA A 94 -2.58 1.99 -11.05
N LEU A 95 -2.17 1.53 -12.22
CA LEU A 95 -1.20 2.24 -13.05
C LEU A 95 -1.52 2.18 -14.52
N ILE A 96 -1.03 3.19 -15.25
CA ILE A 96 -0.99 3.22 -16.70
C ILE A 96 0.48 3.25 -17.10
N ALA A 97 0.92 2.30 -17.91
CA ALA A 97 2.27 2.22 -18.44
C ALA A 97 2.26 2.32 -19.97
N GLU A 98 3.28 2.96 -20.52
CA GLU A 98 3.59 2.87 -21.95
C GLU A 98 4.59 1.74 -22.13
N LEU A 99 4.10 0.55 -22.47
CA LEU A 99 4.91 -0.66 -22.58
C LEU A 99 5.47 -0.81 -23.99
N SER A 100 6.69 -1.32 -24.09
CA SER A 100 7.28 -1.77 -25.34
C SER A 100 7.70 -3.24 -25.23
N GLY A 101 7.46 -4.02 -26.28
CA GLY A 101 7.77 -5.44 -26.40
C GLY A 101 7.54 -5.91 -27.84
N GLU A 102 8.33 -6.88 -28.32
CA GLU A 102 8.19 -7.47 -29.68
C GLU A 102 8.19 -6.48 -30.86
N GLY A 103 8.73 -5.27 -30.67
CA GLY A 103 8.77 -4.23 -31.70
C GLY A 103 7.56 -3.29 -31.70
N GLU A 104 6.60 -3.49 -30.79
CA GLU A 104 5.44 -2.62 -30.62
C GLU A 104 5.55 -1.74 -29.36
N THR A 105 4.73 -0.69 -29.30
CA THR A 105 4.57 0.16 -28.12
C THR A 105 3.10 0.52 -27.94
N TRP A 106 2.58 0.34 -26.73
CA TRP A 106 1.17 0.52 -26.41
C TRP A 106 0.95 1.03 -24.98
N LEU A 107 -0.21 1.63 -24.73
CA LEU A 107 -0.64 1.97 -23.37
C LEU A 107 -1.37 0.79 -22.73
N ALA A 108 -1.03 0.50 -21.48
CA ALA A 108 -1.60 -0.60 -20.73
C ALA A 108 -1.98 -0.16 -19.31
N ALA A 109 -3.21 -0.45 -18.91
CA ALA A 109 -3.65 -0.32 -17.52
C ALA A 109 -3.36 -1.62 -16.75
N ARG A 110 -2.89 -1.50 -15.50
CA ARG A 110 -2.68 -2.61 -14.57
C ARG A 110 -3.21 -2.24 -13.20
N SER A 111 -3.64 -3.24 -12.43
CA SER A 111 -4.02 -3.06 -11.03
C SER A 111 -3.50 -4.19 -10.19
N PHE A 112 -2.99 -3.85 -9.01
CA PHE A 112 -2.42 -4.77 -8.05
C PHE A 112 -2.97 -4.49 -6.65
N GLU A 113 -3.10 -5.53 -5.85
CA GLU A 113 -3.43 -5.46 -4.42
C GLU A 113 -2.24 -6.04 -3.63
N LEU A 114 -1.70 -5.26 -2.70
CA LEU A 114 -0.66 -5.72 -1.79
C LEU A 114 -1.33 -6.47 -0.63
N ALA A 115 -1.03 -7.76 -0.48
CA ALA A 115 -1.55 -8.52 0.64
C ALA A 115 -1.11 -7.91 1.99
N HIS A 116 -1.88 -8.17 3.05
CA HIS A 116 -1.61 -7.66 4.40
C HIS A 116 -0.21 -8.00 4.95
N ASP A 117 0.39 -9.09 4.49
CA ASP A 117 1.77 -9.47 4.83
C ASP A 117 2.85 -8.62 4.16
N GLY A 118 2.50 -7.75 3.21
CA GLY A 118 3.41 -6.90 2.46
C GLY A 118 4.34 -7.66 1.50
N ARG A 119 4.15 -8.97 1.33
CA ARG A 119 5.06 -9.88 0.62
C ARG A 119 4.40 -10.62 -0.54
N ARG A 120 3.08 -10.50 -0.69
CA ARG A 120 2.35 -10.95 -1.87
C ARG A 120 1.71 -9.78 -2.60
N LEU A 121 1.87 -9.74 -3.92
CA LEU A 121 1.23 -8.79 -4.82
C LEU A 121 0.23 -9.56 -5.69
N ILE A 122 -1.04 -9.20 -5.58
CA ILE A 122 -2.15 -9.91 -6.20
C ILE A 122 -2.60 -9.12 -7.43
N ASP A 123 -2.66 -9.78 -8.57
CA ASP A 123 -3.08 -9.22 -9.85
C ASP A 123 -4.33 -9.98 -10.34
N ARG A 124 -5.49 -9.32 -10.25
CA ARG A 124 -6.79 -9.87 -10.68
C ARG A 124 -7.27 -9.31 -12.03
N ALA A 125 -6.50 -8.41 -12.63
CA ALA A 125 -6.95 -7.62 -13.79
C ALA A 125 -6.18 -7.94 -15.07
N SER A 126 -4.95 -8.44 -14.97
CA SER A 126 -4.16 -8.77 -16.16
C SER A 126 -4.77 -9.92 -16.96
N VAL A 127 -5.44 -10.87 -16.30
CA VAL A 127 -6.11 -12.00 -16.94
C VAL A 127 -7.56 -12.10 -16.44
N PRO A 128 -8.57 -11.98 -17.31
CA PRO A 128 -9.97 -12.05 -16.90
C PRO A 128 -10.31 -13.38 -16.22
N GLY A 129 -10.76 -13.31 -14.96
CA GLY A 129 -11.18 -14.48 -14.19
C GLY A 129 -10.05 -15.24 -13.50
N GLU A 130 -8.80 -14.78 -13.61
CA GLU A 130 -7.65 -15.38 -12.93
C GLU A 130 -7.03 -14.42 -11.91
N GLU A 131 -6.57 -14.98 -10.79
CA GLU A 131 -5.79 -14.27 -9.79
C GLU A 131 -4.34 -14.73 -9.89
N ILE A 132 -3.45 -13.82 -10.27
CA ILE A 132 -2.01 -14.06 -10.29
C ILE A 132 -1.43 -13.52 -8.98
N VAL A 133 -0.85 -14.40 -8.17
CA VAL A 133 -0.13 -14.02 -6.95
C VAL A 133 1.36 -14.02 -7.23
N ARG A 134 2.01 -12.89 -6.96
CA ARG A 134 3.47 -12.76 -7.04
C ARG A 134 4.06 -12.55 -5.64
N HIS A 135 5.27 -13.03 -5.42
CA HIS A 135 5.99 -13.01 -4.16
C HIS A 135 7.15 -12.03 -4.23
N ARG A 136 7.32 -11.21 -3.18
CA ARG A 136 8.42 -10.25 -3.10
C ARG A 136 9.77 -10.97 -3.03
N CYS A 137 10.69 -10.55 -3.88
CA CYS A 137 12.08 -11.02 -3.86
C CYS A 137 13.00 -10.10 -3.08
N GLY A 138 14.07 -10.66 -2.53
CA GLY A 138 15.10 -9.92 -1.79
C GLY A 138 14.81 -9.73 -0.29
N ASP A 139 13.57 -9.88 0.12
CA ASP A 139 13.16 -9.83 1.53
C ASP A 139 13.09 -11.26 2.08
N PRO A 140 13.91 -11.64 3.08
CA PRO A 140 13.76 -12.92 3.74
C PRO A 140 12.37 -13.03 4.36
N PRO A 141 11.83 -14.24 4.56
CA PRO A 141 10.64 -14.39 5.38
C PRO A 141 10.92 -13.94 6.81
N PRO A 142 9.97 -13.25 7.47
CA PRO A 142 10.06 -13.07 8.91
C PRO A 142 10.25 -14.45 9.56
N PRO A 143 11.28 -14.63 10.41
CA PRO A 143 11.55 -15.90 11.06
C PRO A 143 10.55 -16.22 12.18
N LEU A 144 9.60 -15.32 12.44
CA LEU A 144 8.51 -15.49 13.38
C LEU A 144 7.18 -15.38 12.64
N ALA A 145 6.24 -16.27 12.98
CA ALA A 145 4.86 -16.17 12.55
C ALA A 145 4.12 -15.05 13.31
N SER A 146 2.99 -14.61 12.76
CA SER A 146 2.03 -13.77 13.48
C SER A 146 1.68 -14.38 14.83
N GLY A 147 1.53 -13.56 15.86
CA GLY A 147 1.32 -13.98 17.23
C GLY A 147 1.95 -13.03 18.24
N THR A 148 1.89 -13.41 19.52
CA THR A 148 2.52 -12.68 20.62
C THR A 148 3.81 -13.38 21.03
N HIS A 149 4.89 -12.61 21.17
CA HIS A 149 6.23 -13.10 21.45
C HIS A 149 6.88 -12.25 22.55
N ASP A 150 7.69 -12.87 23.40
CA ASP A 150 8.51 -12.15 24.39
C ASP A 150 9.86 -11.78 23.77
N PHE A 151 10.25 -10.51 23.94
CA PHE A 151 11.51 -9.95 23.45
C PHE A 151 12.32 -9.38 24.62
N GLU A 152 13.64 -9.38 24.48
CA GLU A 152 14.54 -8.58 25.30
C GLU A 152 14.67 -7.18 24.71
N HIS A 153 14.58 -6.16 25.54
CA HIS A 153 15.01 -4.82 25.17
C HIS A 153 16.54 -4.70 25.29
N ARG A 154 17.19 -3.98 24.37
CA ARG A 154 18.61 -3.60 24.50
C ARG A 154 18.85 -2.17 24.04
N TYR A 155 19.78 -1.51 24.71
CA TYR A 155 20.28 -0.19 24.31
C TYR A 155 21.37 -0.35 23.26
N ALA A 156 21.28 0.41 22.17
CA ALA A 156 22.29 0.41 21.12
C ALA A 156 23.64 0.93 21.61
N GLU A 157 23.65 1.88 22.54
CA GLU A 157 24.89 2.47 23.11
C GLU A 157 25.56 1.57 24.16
N HIS A 158 24.76 0.77 24.88
CA HIS A 158 25.22 -0.08 25.98
C HIS A 158 24.54 -1.48 25.92
N PRO A 159 24.93 -2.33 24.95
CA PRO A 159 24.21 -3.58 24.62
C PRO A 159 24.23 -4.64 25.72
N ASP A 160 25.17 -4.56 26.66
CA ASP A 160 25.32 -5.50 27.78
C ASP A 160 24.64 -5.00 29.07
N MET A 161 24.05 -3.79 29.05
CA MET A 161 23.33 -3.26 30.19
C MET A 161 22.03 -4.06 30.41
N PRO A 162 21.73 -4.50 31.66
CA PRO A 162 20.47 -5.15 31.96
C PRO A 162 19.28 -4.29 31.56
N SER A 163 18.25 -4.92 30.98
CA SER A 163 17.05 -4.22 30.53
C SER A 163 15.80 -5.06 30.78
N LEU A 164 14.66 -4.58 30.27
CA LEU A 164 13.35 -5.21 30.48
C LEU A 164 12.97 -6.20 29.37
N ARG A 165 11.94 -7.00 29.66
CA ARG A 165 11.26 -7.81 28.66
C ARG A 165 10.07 -7.06 28.08
N LEU A 166 9.93 -7.14 26.77
CA LEU A 166 8.86 -6.55 26.00
C LEU A 166 7.95 -7.63 25.46
N ARG A 167 6.69 -7.26 25.24
CA ARG A 167 5.75 -8.05 24.46
C ARG A 167 5.76 -7.49 23.03
N VAL A 168 5.97 -8.38 22.06
CA VAL A 168 5.87 -8.05 20.64
C VAL A 168 4.70 -8.81 20.04
N ARG A 169 3.75 -8.08 19.46
CA ARG A 169 2.61 -8.65 18.72
C ARG A 169 2.83 -8.43 17.23
N ILE A 170 2.77 -9.50 16.46
CA ILE A 170 2.91 -9.49 15.00
C ILE A 170 1.58 -9.94 14.40
N ASP A 171 1.00 -9.13 13.52
CA ASP A 171 -0.15 -9.48 12.70
C ASP A 171 0.16 -9.15 11.23
N GLY A 172 0.58 -10.17 10.47
CA GLY A 172 1.05 -9.97 9.10
C GLY A 172 2.28 -9.09 9.08
N SER A 173 2.15 -7.90 8.48
CA SER A 173 3.21 -6.87 8.52
C SER A 173 3.03 -5.87 9.66
N HIS A 174 1.91 -5.82 10.37
CA HIS A 174 1.72 -4.92 11.51
C HIS A 174 2.44 -5.47 12.75
N VAL A 175 3.20 -4.61 13.43
CA VAL A 175 3.95 -4.97 14.63
C VAL A 175 3.72 -3.93 15.72
N ILE A 176 3.47 -4.42 16.94
CA ILE A 176 3.36 -3.59 18.14
C ILE A 176 4.31 -4.12 19.19
N VAL A 177 5.14 -3.24 19.73
CA VAL A 177 6.04 -3.48 20.84
C VAL A 177 5.46 -2.77 22.06
N ASP A 178 5.07 -3.52 23.08
CA ASP A 178 4.55 -2.98 24.34
C ASP A 178 5.38 -3.45 25.54
N ASN A 179 5.55 -2.54 26.50
CA ASN A 179 6.04 -2.86 27.82
C ASN A 179 4.86 -3.29 28.71
N PRO A 180 4.78 -4.58 29.10
CA PRO A 180 3.66 -5.06 29.92
C PRO A 180 3.69 -4.55 31.35
N GLN A 181 4.84 -4.07 31.85
CA GLN A 181 5.00 -3.62 33.23
C GLN A 181 5.95 -2.43 33.33
N ALA A 182 5.51 -1.33 33.94
CA ALA A 182 6.33 -0.14 34.12
C ALA A 182 7.64 -0.48 34.87
N ALA A 183 8.77 -0.04 34.31
CA ALA A 183 10.10 -0.23 34.86
C ALA A 183 10.98 0.95 34.44
N ASN A 184 11.54 1.70 35.39
CA ASN A 184 12.37 2.87 35.09
C ASN A 184 13.50 2.52 34.10
N PRO A 185 13.68 3.25 32.98
CA PRO A 185 13.00 4.50 32.56
C PRO A 185 11.71 4.33 31.74
N PHE A 186 11.28 3.12 31.43
CA PHE A 186 10.15 2.83 30.55
C PHE A 186 8.79 2.73 31.28
N PRO A 187 7.77 3.52 30.90
CA PRO A 187 6.41 3.32 31.38
C PRO A 187 5.83 2.00 30.82
N ALA A 188 4.74 1.53 31.42
CA ALA A 188 3.93 0.47 30.80
C ALA A 188 3.21 1.04 29.57
N GLY A 189 2.95 0.20 28.56
CA GLY A 189 2.21 0.57 27.36
C GLY A 189 3.01 0.36 26.07
N VAL A 190 2.47 0.85 24.95
CA VAL A 190 3.10 0.76 23.63
C VAL A 190 4.38 1.59 23.63
N ILE A 191 5.51 0.94 23.31
CA ILE A 191 6.79 1.59 23.05
C ILE A 191 6.88 1.98 21.59
N ASP A 192 6.47 1.08 20.70
CA ASP A 192 6.53 1.29 19.26
C ASP A 192 5.43 0.51 18.53
N GLU A 193 4.95 1.07 17.42
CA GLU A 193 3.92 0.49 16.56
C GLU A 193 4.14 0.91 15.12
N GLY A 194 4.25 -0.07 14.22
CA GLY A 194 4.48 0.20 12.81
C GLY A 194 4.38 -1.04 11.95
N ARG A 195 5.03 -1.01 10.80
CA ARG A 195 5.11 -2.14 9.88
C ARG A 195 6.48 -2.80 9.95
N LEU A 196 6.47 -4.11 10.07
CA LEU A 196 7.64 -4.96 9.96
C LEU A 196 8.14 -4.96 8.51
N MET A 197 9.33 -4.40 8.29
CA MET A 197 9.94 -4.31 6.97
C MET A 197 11.35 -4.86 6.99
N TRP A 198 11.79 -5.46 5.87
CA TRP A 198 13.18 -5.81 5.68
C TRP A 198 13.94 -4.62 5.14
N HIS A 199 14.97 -4.15 5.85
CA HIS A 199 15.86 -3.10 5.40
C HIS A 199 17.04 -3.72 4.62
N PRO A 200 17.06 -3.70 3.26
CA PRO A 200 18.00 -4.47 2.46
C PRO A 200 19.45 -4.00 2.60
N VAL A 201 19.67 -2.70 2.87
CA VAL A 201 21.02 -2.12 3.03
C VAL A 201 21.63 -2.58 4.35
N ALA A 202 20.87 -2.47 5.45
CA ALA A 202 21.35 -2.87 6.78
C ALA A 202 21.25 -4.39 7.01
N LYS A 203 20.49 -5.10 6.17
CA LYS A 203 20.16 -6.52 6.31
C LYS A 203 19.54 -6.84 7.68
N ARG A 204 18.59 -6.01 8.10
CA ARG A 204 17.90 -6.12 9.38
C ARG A 204 16.41 -5.88 9.21
N TRP A 205 15.61 -6.48 10.09
CA TRP A 205 14.20 -6.14 10.22
C TRP A 205 14.06 -4.84 11.00
N ILE A 206 13.13 -4.00 10.55
CA ILE A 206 12.82 -2.71 11.15
C ILE A 206 11.32 -2.58 11.41
N ILE A 207 10.97 -1.69 12.33
CA ILE A 207 9.61 -1.18 12.53
C ILE A 207 9.52 0.16 11.81
N GLY A 208 9.03 0.14 10.57
CA GLY A 208 8.89 1.34 9.74
C GLY A 208 7.50 1.98 9.88
N HIS A 209 7.47 3.30 9.83
CA HIS A 209 6.22 4.10 9.89
C HIS A 209 5.86 4.65 8.51
N GLU A 210 6.83 4.75 7.61
CA GLU A 210 6.65 5.17 6.22
C GLU A 210 7.22 4.11 5.26
N ASP A 211 6.69 4.02 4.04
CA ASP A 211 7.23 3.09 3.03
C ASP A 211 8.71 3.35 2.72
N SER A 212 9.13 4.62 2.80
CA SER A 212 10.49 5.09 2.57
C SER A 212 11.48 4.60 3.62
N ASP A 213 11.03 4.18 4.81
CA ASP A 213 11.93 3.72 5.87
C ASP A 213 12.74 2.50 5.44
N ARG A 214 12.18 1.68 4.55
CA ARG A 214 12.87 0.54 3.94
C ARG A 214 14.08 0.93 3.11
N LEU A 215 14.11 2.17 2.61
CA LEU A 215 15.13 2.67 1.70
C LEU A 215 16.00 3.76 2.34
N ARG A 216 15.82 4.03 3.64
CA ARG A 216 16.67 4.99 4.37
C ARG A 216 18.12 4.53 4.32
N ARG A 217 19.03 5.48 4.41
CA ARG A 217 20.46 5.16 4.50
C ARG A 217 20.81 4.53 5.84
N ASP A 218 20.20 5.04 6.91
CA ASP A 218 20.54 4.74 8.29
C ASP A 218 19.28 4.34 9.07
N VAL A 219 19.36 3.26 9.87
CA VAL A 219 18.28 2.71 10.71
C VAL A 219 18.85 2.22 12.04
N GLY A 220 18.03 2.16 13.08
CA GLY A 220 18.42 1.64 14.40
C GLY A 220 18.30 2.66 15.53
N GLY A 221 18.48 2.16 16.76
CA GLY A 221 18.06 2.84 17.99
C GLY A 221 18.51 4.28 18.16
N CYS A 222 19.71 4.64 17.69
CA CYS A 222 20.26 5.99 17.84
C CYS A 222 20.36 6.78 16.52
N SER A 223 19.66 6.36 15.47
CA SER A 223 19.48 7.19 14.26
C SER A 223 18.06 7.76 14.22
N ASP A 224 17.84 8.76 13.38
CA ASP A 224 16.48 9.25 13.05
C ASP A 224 15.69 8.26 12.17
N GLY A 225 16.20 7.03 12.00
CA GLY A 225 15.59 5.99 11.18
C GLY A 225 14.72 5.06 12.01
N ALA A 226 13.98 4.21 11.31
CA ALA A 226 13.15 3.17 11.92
C ALA A 226 13.91 2.31 12.95
N HIS A 227 13.24 1.95 14.04
CA HIS A 227 13.82 1.08 15.05
C HIS A 227 14.12 -0.31 14.48
N VAL A 228 15.20 -0.91 14.95
CA VAL A 228 15.61 -2.25 14.53
C VAL A 228 15.04 -3.29 15.50
N ILE A 229 14.49 -4.36 14.92
CA ILE A 229 13.98 -5.51 15.65
C ILE A 229 14.67 -6.80 15.15
N GLU A 230 15.35 -7.52 16.02
CA GLU A 230 15.99 -8.81 15.69
C GLU A 230 15.04 -9.95 16.02
N LEU A 231 14.27 -10.39 15.02
CA LEU A 231 13.23 -11.40 15.21
C LEU A 231 13.76 -12.77 15.64
N GLU A 232 14.91 -13.23 15.11
CA GLU A 232 15.49 -14.53 15.50
C GLU A 232 16.00 -14.53 16.94
N LYS A 233 16.69 -13.46 17.33
CA LYS A 233 17.24 -13.29 18.69
C LYS A 233 16.20 -12.81 19.68
N ARG A 234 15.04 -12.38 19.19
CA ARG A 234 13.97 -11.73 19.96
C ARG A 234 14.48 -10.52 20.74
N VAL A 235 15.19 -9.62 20.04
CA VAL A 235 15.73 -8.38 20.63
C VAL A 235 15.12 -7.16 19.96
N PHE A 236 14.68 -6.19 20.75
CA PHE A 236 14.26 -4.87 20.28
C PHE A 236 15.28 -3.82 20.72
N TRP A 237 15.71 -2.98 19.79
CA TRP A 237 16.79 -2.01 20.00
C TRP A 237 16.27 -0.57 20.03
N THR A 238 16.63 0.14 21.09
CA THR A 238 16.45 1.60 21.22
C THR A 238 17.81 2.27 21.46
N CYS A 239 17.82 3.60 21.47
CA CYS A 239 18.86 4.34 22.17
C CYS A 239 18.56 4.29 23.69
#